data_AF-A0A3B0KTX2-F1
#
_entry.id   AF-A0A3B0KTX2-F1
#
_cell.length_a   1.000
_cell.length_b   1.000
_cell.length_c   1.000
_cell.angle_alpha   90.00
_cell.angle_beta   90.00
_cell.angle_gamma   90.00
#
_symmetry.space_group_name_H-M   'P 1'
#
loop_
_entity.id
_entity.type
_entity.pdbx_description
1 polymer ?
#
loop_
_entity_poly.entity_id
_entity_poly.type
_entity_poly.pdbx_seq_one_letter_code
_entity_poly.pdbx_strand_id
1 'polypeptide(L)' 'MQSRCQSVVSGPPTQHISKAEKVILGGGMCAAALFIPGWVLYHIRDYKGEK' A
#
# COMPACT_ATOMS: atom_id res chain seq x y z
N MET A 1 7.78 35.07 -15.71
CA MET A 1 8.08 33.64 -15.40
C MET A 1 7.45 32.79 -16.49
N GLN A 2 8.24 32.16 -17.37
CA GLN A 2 7.70 31.28 -18.42
C GLN A 2 7.36 29.92 -17.81
N SER A 3 6.06 29.61 -17.66
CA SER A 3 5.60 28.26 -17.35
C SER A 3 5.75 27.39 -18.60
N ARG A 4 6.86 26.65 -18.69
CA ARG A 4 7.07 25.65 -19.74
C ARG A 4 6.22 24.43 -19.38
N CYS A 5 5.19 24.15 -20.18
CA CYS A 5 4.49 22.86 -20.16
C CYS A 5 5.44 21.76 -20.68
N GLN A 6 6.35 21.30 -19.81
CA GLN A 6 7.23 20.16 -20.11
C GLN A 6 6.49 18.91 -19.68
N SER A 7 5.83 18.24 -20.64
CA SER A 7 5.38 16.88 -20.41
C SER A 7 6.63 16.01 -20.23
N VAL A 8 6.91 15.61 -19.00
CA VAL A 8 7.99 14.66 -18.71
C VAL A 8 7.51 13.31 -19.24
N VAL A 9 8.06 12.89 -20.38
CA VAL A 9 7.83 11.55 -20.90
C VAL A 9 8.83 10.64 -20.22
N SER A 10 8.35 9.70 -19.39
CA SER A 10 9.21 8.69 -18.80
C SER A 10 9.77 7.79 -19.90
N GLY A 11 11.10 7.60 -19.91
CA GLY A 11 11.75 6.60 -20.75
C GLY A 11 11.28 5.17 -20.43
N PRO A 12 11.66 4.19 -21.25
CA PRO A 12 11.29 2.80 -21.00
C PRO A 12 11.83 2.33 -19.63
N PRO A 13 11.08 1.51 -18.89
CA PRO A 13 11.49 1.03 -17.58
C PRO A 13 12.81 0.26 -17.66
N THR A 14 13.78 0.63 -16.83
CA THR A 14 15.08 -0.05 -16.73
C THR A 14 14.96 -1.44 -16.12
N GLN A 15 13.96 -1.67 -15.27
CA GLN A 15 13.59 -2.98 -14.74
C GLN A 15 12.11 -3.24 -14.95
N HIS A 16 11.79 -4.34 -15.63
CA HIS A 16 10.41 -4.72 -15.89
C HIS A 16 9.81 -5.39 -14.67
N ILE A 17 8.86 -4.71 -14.01
CA ILE A 17 8.09 -5.27 -12.90
C ILE A 17 6.91 -6.07 -13.47
N SER A 18 6.90 -7.36 -13.18
CA SER A 18 5.82 -8.28 -13.50
C SER A 18 4.51 -7.94 -12.76
N LYS A 19 3.39 -8.41 -13.30
CA LYS A 19 2.08 -8.27 -12.63
C LYS A 19 2.07 -8.92 -11.24
N ALA A 20 2.78 -10.05 -11.09
CA ALA A 20 2.90 -10.75 -9.82
C ALA A 20 3.60 -9.88 -8.77
N GLU A 21 4.73 -9.27 -9.12
CA GLU A 21 5.45 -8.38 -8.20
C GLU A 21 4.60 -7.18 -7.76
N LYS A 22 3.80 -6.62 -8.67
CA LYS A 22 2.85 -5.54 -8.31
C LYS A 22 1.80 -6.00 -7.31
N VAL A 23 1.27 -7.22 -7.48
CA VAL A 23 0.26 -7.78 -6.57
C VAL A 23 0.87 -8.12 -5.22
N ILE A 24 2.06 -8.71 -5.19
CA ILE A 24 2.76 -9.06 -3.95
C ILE A 24 3.13 -7.80 -3.17
N LEU A 25 3.71 -6.80 -3.84
CA LEU A 25 4.10 -5.55 -3.20
C LEU A 25 2.87 -4.77 -2.70
N GLY A 26 1.88 -4.58 -3.58
CA GLY A 26 0.65 -3.87 -3.21
C GLY A 26 -0.14 -4.59 -2.12
N GLY A 27 -0.29 -5.91 -2.25
CA GLY A 27 -0.94 -6.76 -1.25
C GLY A 27 -0.21 -6.74 0.08
N GLY A 28 1.13 -6.80 0.06
CA GLY A 28 1.97 -6.71 1.26
C GLY A 28 1.83 -5.38 1.98
N MET A 29 1.82 -4.26 1.24
CA MET A 29 1.60 -2.92 1.82
C MET A 29 0.22 -2.81 2.46
N CYS A 30 -0.84 -3.28 1.79
CA CYS A 30 -2.20 -3.25 2.33
C CYS A 30 -2.34 -4.15 3.56
N ALA A 31 -1.83 -5.38 3.52
CA ALA A 31 -1.88 -6.30 4.64
C ALA A 31 -1.11 -5.77 5.85
N ALA A 32 0.08 -5.21 5.65
CA ALA A 32 0.88 -4.61 6.71
C ALA A 32 0.16 -3.42 7.36
N ALA A 33 -0.48 -2.57 6.57
CA ALA A 33 -1.25 -1.43 7.08
C ALA A 33 -2.48 -1.87 7.90
N LEU A 34 -3.13 -2.97 7.52
CA LEU A 34 -4.36 -3.46 8.16
C LEU A 34 -4.14 -4.46 9.30
N PHE A 35 -2.94 -5.03 9.43
CA PHE A 35 -2.66 -6.09 10.41
C PHE A 35 -2.88 -5.63 11.86
N ILE A 36 -2.22 -4.53 12.26
CA ILE A 36 -2.35 -3.98 13.62
C ILE A 36 -3.77 -3.52 13.94
N PRO A 37 -4.42 -2.65 13.13
CA PRO A 37 -5.78 -2.23 13.43
C PRO A 37 -6.78 -3.40 13.39
N GLY A 38 -6.59 -4.38 12.51
CA GLY A 38 -7.41 -5.60 12.47
C GLY A 38 -7.29 -6.42 13.76
N TRP A 39 -6.07 -6.57 14.29
CA TRP A 39 -5.84 -7.26 15.56
C TRP A 39 -6.51 -6.52 16.73
N VAL A 40 -6.39 -5.19 16.77
CA VAL A 40 -6.97 -4.36 17.85
C VAL A 40 -8.50 -4.43 17.83
N LEU A 41 -9.11 -4.33 16.65
CA LEU A 41 -10.55 -4.46 16.48
C LEU A 41 -11.05 -5.85 16.87
N TYR A 42 -10.27 -6.89 16.57
CA TYR A 42 -10.60 -8.25 16.98
C TYR A 42 -10.65 -8.40 18.52
N HIS A 43 -9.69 -7.80 19.22
CA HIS A 43 -9.60 -7.86 20.69
C HIS A 43 -10.46 -6.81 21.42
N ILE A 44 -11.30 -6.06 20.70
CA ILE A 44 -12.11 -5.00 21.32
C ILE A 44 -13.06 -5.53 22.40
N ARG A 45 -13.46 -6.80 22.31
CA ARG A 45 -14.31 -7.48 23.30
C ARG A 45 -13.56 -7.77 24.60
N ASP A 46 -12.28 -8.16 24.50
CA ASP A 46 -11.42 -8.36 25.66
C ASP A 46 -11.19 -7.04 26.42
N TYR A 47 -11.12 -5.92 25.69
CA TYR A 47 -11.00 -4.59 26.30
C TYR A 47 -12.29 -4.11 26.98
N LYS A 48 -13.46 -4.57 26.52
CA LYS A 48 -14.75 -4.22 27.12
C LYS A 48 -15.07 -5.03 28.39
N GLY A 49 -14.27 -6.05 28.73
CA GLY A 49 -14.50 -6.89 29.91
C GLY A 49 -15.67 -7.86 29.76
N GLU A 50 -16.24 -8.00 28.56
CA GLU A 50 -17.25 -9.01 28.22
C GLU A 50 -16.53 -10.34 27.92
N LYS A 51 -16.12 -11.05 28.98
CA LYS A 51 -15.84 -12.49 28.90
C LYS A 51 -17.13 -13.28 28.82
#